data_AF-A0A369K1U3-F1
#
_entry.id   AF-A0A369K1U3-F1
#
_cell.length_a   1.000
_cell.length_b   1.000
_cell.length_c   1.000
_cell.angle_alpha   90.00
_cell.angle_beta   90.00
_cell.angle_gamma   90.00
#
_symmetry.space_group_name_H-M   'P 1'
#
loop_
_entity.id
_entity.type
_entity.pdbx_description
1 polymer ?
#
loop_
_entity_poly.entity_id
_entity_poly.type
_entity_poly.pdbx_seq_one_letter_code
_entity_poly.pdbx_strand_id
1 'polypeptide(L)'
;MPTSTVPFEVLFEFTNDTINPATIQLARGDNEFSGDATILLQRGESVSLVLNAGSTYNYLLKQRSRKARISVKTWQDVQCTAAGVFAGRCGNGYRSWTPIEGVTITCLQGEARREEAFDF
;
A
#
# COMPACT_ATOMS: atom_id res chain seq x y z
N MET A 1 13.00 -36.69 -1.85
CA MET A 1 11.97 -36.03 -2.69
C MET A 1 12.63 -34.85 -3.38
N PRO A 2 12.52 -34.69 -4.71
CA PRO A 2 12.91 -33.43 -5.34
C PRO A 2 11.86 -32.38 -4.97
N THR A 3 12.29 -31.33 -4.28
CA THR A 3 11.44 -30.18 -3.92
C THR A 3 11.14 -29.40 -5.19
N SER A 4 9.86 -29.36 -5.61
CA SER A 4 9.44 -28.52 -6.72
C SER A 4 9.70 -27.06 -6.38
N THR A 5 10.62 -26.41 -7.10
CA THR A 5 10.98 -24.99 -6.93
C THR A 5 10.18 -24.08 -7.88
N VAL A 6 9.00 -24.51 -8.31
CA VAL A 6 8.17 -23.69 -9.20
C VAL A 6 7.69 -22.47 -8.40
N PRO A 7 7.96 -21.24 -8.88
CA PRO A 7 7.43 -20.05 -8.25
C PRO A 7 5.91 -20.11 -8.32
N PHE A 8 5.26 -20.02 -7.17
CA PHE A 8 3.81 -19.96 -7.12
C PHE A 8 3.36 -18.52 -6.96
N GLU A 9 2.25 -18.20 -7.61
CA GLU A 9 1.65 -16.89 -7.60
C GLU A 9 0.62 -16.80 -6.47
N VAL A 10 0.53 -15.65 -5.83
CA VAL A 10 -0.46 -15.32 -4.80
C VAL A 10 -1.12 -13.99 -5.12
N LEU A 11 -2.35 -13.83 -4.68
CA LEU A 11 -3.16 -12.64 -4.91
C LEU A 11 -3.14 -11.74 -3.69
N PHE A 12 -2.77 -10.48 -3.92
CA PHE A 12 -2.98 -9.40 -2.97
C PHE A 12 -4.15 -8.54 -3.46
N GLU A 13 -5.28 -8.64 -2.77
CA GLU A 13 -6.46 -7.86 -3.07
C GLU A 13 -6.53 -6.64 -2.14
N PHE A 14 -6.60 -5.46 -2.73
CA PHE A 14 -6.76 -4.21 -2.01
C PHE A 14 -8.08 -3.55 -2.36
N THR A 15 -8.93 -3.31 -1.36
CA THR A 15 -10.26 -2.71 -1.53
C THR A 15 -10.31 -1.32 -0.89
N ASN A 16 -10.77 -0.32 -1.64
CA ASN A 16 -11.07 1.00 -1.08
C ASN A 16 -12.50 1.06 -0.54
N ASP A 17 -12.68 0.68 0.72
CA ASP A 17 -13.95 0.75 1.44
C ASP A 17 -14.27 2.15 2.01
N THR A 18 -13.36 3.11 1.86
CA THR A 18 -13.53 4.45 2.41
C THR A 18 -14.20 5.41 1.43
N ILE A 19 -14.73 6.52 1.95
CA ILE A 19 -15.40 7.56 1.14
C ILE A 19 -14.41 8.27 0.21
N ASN A 20 -13.13 8.29 0.56
CA ASN A 20 -12.12 9.05 -0.15
C ASN A 20 -11.44 8.18 -1.22
N PRO A 21 -11.18 8.71 -2.42
CA PRO A 21 -10.40 8.00 -3.40
C PRO A 21 -9.00 7.72 -2.84
N ALA A 22 -8.48 6.53 -3.15
CA ALA A 22 -7.16 6.09 -2.75
C ALA A 22 -6.34 5.76 -3.99
N THR A 23 -5.06 6.08 -3.99
CA THR A 23 -4.13 5.68 -5.03
C THR A 23 -3.16 4.66 -4.48
N ILE A 24 -3.03 3.53 -5.16
CA ILE A 24 -2.01 2.53 -4.88
C ILE A 24 -0.95 2.58 -5.97
N GLN A 25 0.32 2.66 -5.58
CA GLN A 25 1.45 2.69 -6.49
C GLN A 25 2.46 1.64 -6.07
N LEU A 26 3.07 0.95 -7.03
CA LEU A 26 4.20 0.06 -6.74
C LEU A 26 5.43 0.91 -6.37
N ALA A 27 6.04 0.62 -5.22
CA ALA A 27 7.28 1.25 -4.77
C ALA A 27 8.46 0.36 -5.15
N ARG A 28 9.17 0.74 -6.23
CA ARG A 28 10.44 0.13 -6.63
C ARG A 28 11.61 0.97 -6.14
N GLY A 29 12.31 0.50 -5.10
CA GLY A 29 13.48 1.17 -4.50
C GLY A 29 13.13 2.18 -3.40
N ASP A 30 14.12 2.99 -2.99
CA ASP A 30 13.97 4.02 -1.95
C ASP A 30 13.17 5.24 -2.39
N ASN A 31 12.89 5.38 -3.69
CA ASN A 31 12.24 6.57 -4.21
C ASN A 31 10.73 6.47 -4.03
N GLU A 32 10.19 7.31 -3.16
CA GLU A 32 8.79 7.21 -2.72
C GLU A 32 7.78 7.54 -3.82
N PHE A 33 8.09 8.16 -4.96
CA PHE A 33 7.05 8.48 -5.97
C PHE A 33 7.61 8.62 -7.39
N SER A 34 8.44 7.68 -7.85
CA SER A 34 9.03 7.75 -9.20
C SER A 34 8.22 6.98 -10.23
N GLY A 35 7.33 7.66 -10.96
CA GLY A 35 6.85 7.28 -12.31
C GLY A 35 6.19 5.91 -12.50
N ASP A 36 6.05 5.10 -11.46
CA ASP A 36 5.58 3.73 -11.55
C ASP A 36 4.05 3.68 -11.63
N ALA A 37 3.53 2.54 -12.11
CA ALA A 37 2.10 2.34 -12.32
C ALA A 37 1.29 2.71 -11.06
N THR A 38 0.46 3.74 -11.20
CA THR A 38 -0.41 4.24 -10.14
C THR A 38 -1.85 3.91 -10.50
N ILE A 39 -2.53 3.18 -9.63
CA ILE A 39 -3.92 2.78 -9.80
C ILE A 39 -4.76 3.64 -8.85
N LEU A 40 -5.71 4.38 -9.42
CA LEU A 40 -6.71 5.14 -8.67
C LEU A 40 -7.90 4.24 -8.39
N LEU A 41 -8.29 4.14 -7.12
CA LEU A 41 -9.42 3.36 -6.65
C LEU A 41 -10.46 4.31 -6.05
N GLN A 42 -11.65 4.31 -6.65
CA GLN A 42 -12.84 4.97 -6.12
C GLN A 42 -13.43 4.18 -4.96
N ARG A 43 -14.43 4.76 -4.31
CA ARG A 43 -15.15 4.10 -3.22
C ARG A 43 -15.80 2.80 -3.71
N GLY A 44 -15.51 1.70 -3.01
CA GLY A 44 -16.03 0.37 -3.30
C GLY A 44 -15.25 -0.39 -4.38
N GLU A 45 -14.25 0.22 -5.00
CA GLU A 45 -13.40 -0.47 -5.98
C GLU A 45 -12.32 -1.29 -5.29
N SER A 46 -12.02 -2.46 -5.86
CA SER A 46 -10.90 -3.30 -5.46
C SER A 46 -9.95 -3.52 -6.63
N VAL A 47 -8.69 -3.78 -6.30
CA VAL A 47 -7.65 -4.22 -7.24
C VAL A 47 -7.03 -5.50 -6.73
N SER A 48 -6.83 -6.45 -7.63
CA SER A 48 -6.08 -7.67 -7.36
C SER A 48 -4.71 -7.56 -8.01
N LEU A 49 -3.66 -7.73 -7.22
CA LEU A 49 -2.27 -7.70 -7.65
C LEU A 49 -1.67 -9.10 -7.52
N VAL A 50 -1.13 -9.61 -8.62
CA VAL A 50 -0.46 -10.91 -8.66
C VAL A 50 0.97 -10.74 -8.16
N LEU A 51 1.32 -11.47 -7.11
CA LEU A 51 2.64 -11.46 -6.49
C LEU A 51 3.30 -12.82 -6.64
N ASN A 52 4.63 -12.83 -6.81
CA ASN A 52 5.39 -14.05 -6.61
C ASN A 52 5.50 -14.32 -5.12
N ALA A 53 5.11 -15.50 -4.70
CA ALA A 53 5.11 -15.82 -3.30
C ALA A 53 6.52 -15.87 -2.68
N GLY A 54 6.60 -15.50 -1.42
CA GLY A 54 7.86 -15.34 -0.70
C GLY A 54 8.68 -14.11 -1.10
N SER A 55 8.34 -13.43 -2.20
CA SER A 55 8.95 -12.17 -2.60
C SER A 55 8.29 -10.99 -1.85
N THR A 56 9.07 -9.95 -1.57
CA THR A 56 8.58 -8.75 -0.90
C THR A 56 8.19 -7.70 -1.93
N TYR A 57 6.94 -7.26 -1.89
CA TYR A 57 6.42 -6.17 -2.71
C TYR A 57 6.09 -4.98 -1.83
N ASN A 58 6.53 -3.79 -2.22
CA ASN A 58 6.20 -2.57 -1.51
C ASN A 58 5.20 -1.76 -2.33
N TYR A 59 4.13 -1.34 -1.68
CA TYR A 59 3.11 -0.48 -2.26
C TYR A 59 3.02 0.81 -1.46
N LEU A 60 2.67 1.88 -2.15
CA LEU A 60 2.40 3.17 -1.54
C LEU A 60 0.93 3.49 -1.72
N LEU A 61 0.27 3.63 -0.58
CA LEU A 61 -1.11 4.03 -0.51
C LEU A 61 -1.14 5.51 -0.15
N LYS A 62 -1.80 6.31 -1.00
CA LYS A 62 -2.06 7.72 -0.72
C LYS A 62 -3.55 7.97 -0.75
N GLN A 63 -4.03 8.66 0.27
CA GLN A 63 -5.42 9.03 0.42
C GLN A 63 -5.52 10.43 1.04
N ARG A 64 -6.03 11.40 0.26
CA ARG A 64 -6.03 12.83 0.63
C ARG A 64 -4.64 13.29 1.12
N SER A 65 -4.50 13.58 2.41
CA SER A 65 -3.26 14.02 3.08
C SER A 65 -2.50 12.90 3.78
N ARG A 66 -3.01 11.67 3.78
CA ARG A 66 -2.38 10.51 4.42
C ARG A 66 -1.63 9.68 3.40
N LYS A 67 -0.45 9.21 3.79
CA LYS A 67 0.37 8.30 3.00
C LYS A 67 0.74 7.10 3.88
N ALA A 68 0.82 5.92 3.29
CA ALA A 68 1.25 4.71 3.96
C ALA A 68 2.03 3.83 2.97
N ARG A 69 3.04 3.12 3.48
CA ARG A 69 3.75 2.08 2.76
C ARG A 69 3.24 0.72 3.22
N ILE A 70 2.84 -0.13 2.29
CA ILE A 70 2.37 -1.49 2.54
C ILE A 70 3.44 -2.43 1.97
N SER A 71 4.16 -3.12 2.83
CA SER A 71 5.11 -4.17 2.45
C SER A 71 4.43 -5.52 2.59
N VAL A 72 4.25 -6.23 1.47
CA VAL A 72 3.60 -7.53 1.38
C VAL A 72 4.65 -8.60 1.10
N LYS A 73 4.75 -9.59 1.96
CA LYS A 73 5.57 -10.79 1.83
C LYS A 73 4.78 -11.98 2.38
N THR A 74 4.07 -12.67 1.49
CA THR A 74 3.15 -13.75 1.85
C THR A 74 3.37 -14.99 0.96
N TRP A 75 2.94 -16.14 1.46
CA TRP A 75 2.84 -17.43 0.75
C TRP A 75 1.38 -17.83 0.53
N GLN A 76 0.44 -16.93 0.82
CA GLN A 76 -1.01 -17.14 0.70
C GLN A 76 -1.66 -15.85 0.18
N ASP A 77 -2.87 -15.99 -0.36
CA ASP A 77 -3.67 -14.85 -0.79
C ASP A 77 -4.04 -13.97 0.41
N VAL A 78 -3.96 -12.65 0.23
CA VAL A 78 -4.23 -11.68 1.30
C VAL A 78 -5.16 -10.60 0.80
N GLN A 79 -6.14 -10.27 1.63
CA GLN A 79 -7.06 -9.17 1.41
C GLN A 79 -6.78 -8.05 2.40
N CYS A 80 -6.76 -6.81 1.91
CA CYS A 80 -6.54 -5.62 2.72
C CYS A 80 -7.52 -4.51 2.32
N THR A 81 -7.97 -3.73 3.29
CA THR A 81 -8.89 -2.61 3.06
C THR A 81 -8.23 -1.28 3.39
N ALA A 82 -8.59 -0.23 2.65
CA ALA A 82 -8.10 1.13 2.91
C ALA A 82 -8.40 1.58 4.35
N ALA A 83 -9.59 1.28 4.89
CA ALA A 83 -9.91 1.59 6.27
C ALA A 83 -8.99 0.85 7.25
N GLY A 84 -8.66 -0.42 7.00
CA GLY A 84 -7.72 -1.18 7.83
C GLY A 84 -6.31 -0.58 7.82
N VAL A 85 -5.85 -0.10 6.66
CA VAL A 85 -4.56 0.58 6.50
C VAL A 85 -4.51 1.92 7.24
N PHE A 86 -5.62 2.65 7.34
CA PHE A 86 -5.65 3.93 8.05
C PHE A 86 -6.26 3.88 9.48
N ALA A 87 -6.78 2.72 9.89
CA ALA A 87 -7.33 2.48 11.24
C ALA A 87 -6.22 2.42 12.30
N GLY A 88 -5.04 1.94 11.93
CA GLY A 88 -3.82 2.09 12.71
C GLY A 88 -3.42 3.56 12.74
N ARG A 89 -4.02 4.33 13.67
CA ARG A 89 -3.91 5.79 13.83
C ARG A 89 -2.52 6.30 13.39
N CYS A 90 -2.41 6.78 12.15
CA CYS A 90 -1.24 7.51 11.65
C CYS A 90 -1.18 8.87 12.36
N GLY A 91 -0.81 8.88 13.64
CA GLY A 91 -0.67 10.06 14.48
C GLY A 91 0.79 10.31 14.83
N ASN A 92 1.29 11.50 14.47
CA ASN A 92 2.57 12.16 14.84
C ASN A 92 3.86 11.33 14.93
N GLY A 93 3.91 10.12 14.39
CA GLY A 93 5.15 9.33 14.29
C GLY A 93 5.04 8.18 13.28
N TYR A 94 6.19 7.69 12.84
CA TYR A 94 6.31 6.49 12.04
C TYR A 94 5.85 5.29 12.87
N ARG A 95 4.59 4.89 12.74
CA ARG A 95 4.07 3.65 13.31
C ARG A 95 4.03 2.61 12.21
N SER A 96 4.74 1.50 12.43
CA SER A 96 4.57 0.29 11.67
C SER A 96 3.70 -0.71 12.45
N TRP A 97 2.83 -1.43 11.76
CA TRP A 97 2.09 -2.55 12.35
C TRP A 97 1.80 -3.60 11.29
N THR A 98 1.51 -4.81 11.76
CA THR A 98 1.20 -5.96 10.91
C THR A 98 -0.24 -6.38 11.19
N PRO A 99 -1.23 -5.90 10.41
CA PRO A 99 -2.63 -6.27 10.65
C PRO A 99 -2.90 -7.74 10.34
N ILE A 100 -2.13 -8.32 9.41
CA ILE A 100 -2.24 -9.69 8.91
C ILE A 100 -0.82 -10.23 8.74
N GLU A 101 -0.64 -11.54 8.88
CA GLU A 101 0.64 -12.20 8.63
C GLU A 101 1.15 -11.90 7.22
N GLY A 102 2.42 -11.50 7.11
CA GLY A 102 3.03 -11.16 5.83
C GLY A 102 2.69 -9.77 5.28
N VAL A 103 1.88 -8.95 5.96
CA VAL A 103 1.64 -7.55 5.57
C VAL A 103 2.13 -6.61 6.66
N THR A 104 3.09 -5.76 6.32
CA THR A 104 3.59 -4.69 7.20
C THR A 104 3.16 -3.35 6.64
N ILE A 105 2.48 -2.56 7.45
CA ILE A 105 2.04 -1.21 7.09
C ILE A 105 2.87 -0.22 7.86
N THR A 106 3.42 0.78 7.18
CA THR A 106 4.18 1.89 7.77
C THR A 106 3.51 3.20 7.38
N CYS A 107 3.01 3.96 8.35
CA CYS A 107 2.50 5.31 8.08
C CYS A 107 3.64 6.22 7.63
N LEU A 108 3.43 6.93 6.52
CA LEU A 108 4.33 7.95 6.02
C LEU A 108 3.75 9.32 6.36
N GLN A 109 4.58 10.22 6.86
CA GLN A 109 4.14 11.58 7.16
C GLN A 109 3.78 12.27 5.84
N GLY A 110 2.52 12.67 5.69
CA GLY A 110 2.10 13.49 4.56
C GLY A 110 2.76 14.86 4.71
N GLU A 111 3.70 15.19 3.82
CA GLU A 111 4.09 16.59 3.62
C GLU A 111 2.82 17.40 3.36
N ALA A 112 2.49 18.27 4.32
CA ALA A 112 1.54 19.34 4.10
C ALA A 112 2.09 20.16 2.93
N ARG A 113 1.36 20.15 1.81
CA ARG A 113 1.62 21.05 0.69
C ARG A 113 1.65 22.46 1.30
N ARG A 114 2.82 23.09 1.36
CA ARG A 114 2.92 24.54 1.43
C ARG A 114 2.20 25.04 0.17
N GLU A 115 0.98 25.53 0.33
CA GLU A 115 0.44 26.54 -0.56
C GLU A 115 1.37 27.74 -0.41
N GLU A 116 2.38 27.81 -1.27
CA GLU A 116 3.07 29.07 -1.52
C GLU A 116 2.05 29.98 -2.19
N ALA A 117 1.72 31.05 -1.46
CA ALA A 117 0.85 32.12 -1.88
C ALA A 117 1.29 32.62 -3.27
N PHE A 118 0.37 32.58 -4.23
CA PHE A 118 0.42 33.48 -5.36
C PHE A 118 0.14 34.88 -4.81
N ASP A 119 1.20 35.67 -4.61
CA ASP A 119 1.09 37.12 -4.46
C ASP A 119 0.88 37.74 -5.85
N PHE A 120 -0.01 38.73 -5.89
CA PHE A 120 -0.56 39.40 -7.07
C PHE A 120 0.47 40.23 -7.86
#